data_AF-A0A931VTP6-F1
#
_entry.id   AF-A0A931VTP6-F1
#
_cell.length_a   1.000
_cell.length_b   1.000
_cell.length_c   1.000
_cell.angle_alpha   90.00
_cell.angle_beta   90.00
_cell.angle_gamma   90.00
#
_symmetry.space_group_name_H-M   'P 1'
#
loop_
_entity.id
_entity.type
_entity.pdbx_description
1 polymer ?
#
loop_
_entity_poly.entity_id
_entity_poly.type
_entity_poly.pdbx_seq_one_letter_code
_entity_poly.pdbx_strand_id
1 'polypeptide(L)'
;MSKKMTLVVGINPDKYEIDDHRLRKPVWHQKHENGQLVGSGLFQELDQLKVGNKELTYFQPNNISILLSISKKQLELSKEFFATQFINNHNELSYINYSGDKKKFIGEKSKAICDYIELVETSIVFAYTSIEAFANISIHDNYKYTYKNKSKGIEEIYDKEAIERWITLKDKISIILPEIYKVMKPTQKKWWSDFIRLENYRHNIIHQKTIDSTDFYKKYFNEDIFRICSTAEIVIQYFYDETAKQNRTHIMWPWLKKVKSEFPIAFDFDEMKAEVIGNLYEGIKKKGV
;
A
#
# COMPACT_ATOMS: atom_id res chain seq x y z
N MET A 1 -22.56 -15.59 8.13
CA MET A 1 -21.81 -14.32 8.22
C MET A 1 -21.33 -14.18 9.66
N SER A 2 -20.02 -14.05 9.92
CA SER A 2 -19.58 -13.70 11.28
C SER A 2 -20.12 -12.32 11.64
N LYS A 3 -20.57 -12.13 12.89
CA LYS A 3 -20.92 -10.79 13.38
C LYS A 3 -19.66 -9.94 13.31
N LYS A 4 -19.67 -8.88 12.49
CA LYS A 4 -18.57 -7.92 12.44
C LYS A 4 -18.63 -7.04 13.68
N MET A 5 -17.53 -6.98 14.44
CA MET A 5 -17.41 -6.08 15.57
C MET A 5 -16.83 -4.76 15.10
N THR A 6 -17.42 -3.65 15.54
CA THR A 6 -16.96 -2.29 15.24
C THR A 6 -16.91 -1.49 16.52
N LEU A 7 -15.92 -0.60 16.63
CA LEU A 7 -15.82 0.36 17.71
C LEU A 7 -16.22 1.75 17.22
N VAL A 8 -17.06 2.45 17.99
CA VAL A 8 -17.31 3.88 17.77
C VAL A 8 -16.11 4.65 18.29
N VAL A 9 -15.30 5.18 17.38
CA VAL A 9 -14.06 5.91 17.68
C VAL A 9 -14.24 7.43 17.64
N GLY A 10 -15.45 7.89 17.32
CA GLY A 10 -15.79 9.31 17.31
C GLY A 10 -17.17 9.57 16.72
N ILE A 11 -17.58 10.84 16.71
CA ILE A 11 -18.84 11.30 16.10
C ILE A 11 -18.58 11.96 14.74
N ASN A 12 -17.45 12.68 14.63
CA ASN A 12 -17.03 13.39 13.44
C ASN A 12 -15.55 13.11 13.13
N PRO A 13 -15.15 13.13 11.84
CA PRO A 13 -13.77 12.84 11.46
C PRO A 13 -12.74 13.89 11.88
N ASP A 14 -13.15 15.16 12.05
CA ASP A 14 -12.24 16.29 12.34
C ASP A 14 -11.43 16.14 13.63
N LYS A 15 -11.90 15.30 14.56
CA LYS A 15 -11.25 15.06 15.85
C LYS A 15 -10.59 13.68 15.95
N TYR A 16 -10.58 12.91 14.86
CA TYR A 16 -9.99 11.58 14.87
C TYR A 16 -8.47 11.67 14.76
N GLU A 17 -7.78 11.10 15.75
CA GLU A 17 -6.33 10.93 15.71
C GLU A 17 -5.99 9.57 15.11
N ILE A 18 -5.04 9.54 14.18
CA ILE A 18 -4.60 8.30 13.55
C ILE A 18 -3.64 7.59 14.49
N ASP A 19 -4.08 6.49 15.09
CA ASP A 19 -3.22 5.64 15.94
C ASP A 19 -2.04 5.06 15.15
N ASP A 20 -2.32 4.48 13.97
CA ASP A 20 -1.32 3.93 13.06
C ASP A 20 -1.83 3.94 11.62
N HIS A 21 -1.03 4.49 10.69
CA HIS A 21 -1.35 4.56 9.26
C HIS A 21 -1.51 3.19 8.58
N ARG A 22 -1.09 2.10 9.24
CA ARG A 22 -1.21 0.72 8.78
C ARG A 22 -2.59 0.12 9.04
N LEU A 23 -3.42 0.77 9.83
CA LEU A 23 -4.78 0.31 10.13
C LEU A 23 -5.75 0.70 9.01
N ARG A 24 -6.87 -0.02 8.90
CA ARG A 24 -8.00 0.42 8.09
C ARG A 24 -8.56 1.72 8.62
N LYS A 25 -9.02 2.57 7.70
CA LYS A 25 -9.72 3.80 8.06
C LYS A 25 -11.06 3.46 8.73
N PRO A 26 -11.50 4.24 9.72
CA PRO A 26 -12.87 4.14 10.15
C PRO A 26 -13.81 4.70 9.06
N VAL A 27 -15.04 4.22 9.05
CA VAL A 27 -16.11 4.67 8.16
C VAL A 27 -16.95 5.70 8.89
N TRP A 28 -17.21 6.83 8.24
CA TRP A 28 -18.10 7.85 8.76
C TRP A 28 -19.53 7.55 8.32
N HIS A 29 -20.30 7.00 9.25
CA HIS A 29 -21.72 6.75 9.05
C HIS A 29 -22.50 8.04 9.32
N GLN A 30 -23.40 8.39 8.41
CA GLN A 30 -24.23 9.58 8.49
C GLN A 30 -25.72 9.23 8.31
N LYS A 31 -26.57 9.81 9.15
CA LYS A 31 -28.03 9.78 9.03
C LYS A 31 -28.51 11.17 8.61
N HIS A 32 -29.23 11.25 7.50
CA HIS A 32 -29.80 12.49 6.99
C HIS A 32 -31.32 12.41 6.96
N GLU A 33 -31.99 13.47 7.39
CA GLU A 33 -33.44 13.66 7.28
C GLU A 33 -33.69 15.00 6.59
N ASN A 34 -34.51 15.01 5.53
CA ASN A 34 -34.77 16.20 4.71
C ASN A 34 -33.50 16.94 4.22
N GLY A 35 -32.42 16.19 3.95
CA GLY A 35 -31.14 16.74 3.50
C GLY A 35 -30.29 17.39 4.61
N GLN A 36 -30.70 17.28 5.88
CA GLN A 36 -29.93 17.72 7.03
C GLN A 36 -29.33 16.52 7.76
N LEU A 37 -28.07 16.64 8.17
CA LEU A 37 -27.39 15.65 9.01
C LEU A 37 -28.01 15.66 10.41
N VAL A 38 -28.69 14.58 10.79
CA VAL A 38 -29.34 14.42 12.10
C VAL A 38 -28.58 13.50 13.05
N GLY A 39 -27.63 12.72 12.55
CA GLY A 39 -26.79 11.85 13.37
C GLY A 39 -25.56 11.36 12.61
N SER A 40 -24.48 11.10 13.34
CA SER A 40 -23.27 10.55 12.76
C SER A 40 -22.46 9.74 13.76
N GLY A 41 -21.65 8.83 13.25
CA GLY A 41 -20.67 8.09 14.03
C GLY A 41 -19.51 7.63 13.17
N LEU A 42 -18.33 7.56 13.76
CA LEU A 42 -17.12 7.08 13.13
C LEU A 42 -16.83 5.68 13.66
N PHE A 43 -16.93 4.68 12.79
CA PHE A 43 -16.90 3.27 13.16
C PHE A 43 -15.65 2.61 12.59
N GLN A 44 -14.86 1.96 13.44
CA GLN A 44 -13.67 1.23 13.03
C GLN A 44 -13.85 -0.28 13.25
N GLU A 45 -13.57 -1.08 12.22
CA GLU A 45 -13.69 -2.54 12.31
C GLU A 45 -12.62 -3.13 13.26
N LEU A 46 -13.08 -4.00 14.16
CA LEU A 46 -12.26 -4.82 15.03
C LEU A 46 -12.11 -6.22 14.45
N ASP A 47 -11.05 -6.90 14.85
CA ASP A 47 -10.86 -8.33 14.65
C ASP A 47 -10.39 -8.98 15.96
N GLN A 48 -10.62 -10.28 16.07
CA GLN A 48 -10.36 -11.05 17.27
C GLN A 48 -9.64 -12.35 16.92
N LEU A 49 -8.58 -12.63 17.66
CA LEU A 49 -7.87 -13.90 17.56
C LEU A 49 -7.44 -14.40 18.93
N LYS A 50 -7.18 -15.70 19.04
CA LYS A 50 -6.64 -16.32 20.25
C LYS A 50 -5.13 -16.47 20.14
N VAL A 51 -4.41 -15.93 21.12
CA VAL A 51 -2.97 -16.17 21.30
C VAL A 51 -2.81 -17.05 22.54
N GLY A 52 -2.67 -18.36 22.30
CA GLY A 52 -2.77 -19.36 23.36
C GLY A 52 -4.15 -19.30 24.03
N ASN A 53 -4.18 -19.04 25.33
CA ASN A 53 -5.42 -18.96 26.11
C ASN A 53 -5.94 -17.52 26.27
N LYS A 54 -5.32 -16.52 25.63
CA LYS A 54 -5.72 -15.12 25.71
C LYS A 54 -6.45 -14.69 24.44
N GLU A 55 -7.54 -13.96 24.59
CA GLU A 55 -8.20 -13.29 23.47
C GLU A 55 -7.55 -11.93 23.22
N LEU A 56 -7.15 -11.70 21.98
CA LEU A 56 -6.60 -10.44 21.49
C LEU A 56 -7.63 -9.81 20.55
N THR A 57 -8.08 -8.61 20.91
CA THR A 57 -8.91 -7.77 20.04
C THR A 57 -8.07 -6.60 19.54
N TYR A 58 -8.14 -6.30 18.25
CA TYR A 58 -7.32 -5.27 17.62
C TYR A 58 -8.06 -4.64 16.42
N PHE A 59 -7.66 -3.44 16.01
CA PHE A 59 -8.18 -2.84 14.78
C PHE A 59 -7.63 -3.56 13.55
N GLN A 60 -8.48 -3.72 12.54
CA GLN A 60 -8.08 -4.45 11.34
C GLN A 60 -6.95 -3.72 10.58
N PRO A 61 -5.87 -4.43 10.19
CA PRO A 61 -4.83 -3.85 9.35
C PRO A 61 -5.33 -3.63 7.92
N ASN A 62 -4.76 -2.62 7.27
CA ASN A 62 -4.90 -2.41 5.84
C ASN A 62 -3.72 -3.05 5.11
N ASN A 63 -4.00 -4.06 4.28
CA ASN A 63 -2.94 -4.80 3.59
C ASN A 63 -2.07 -3.90 2.70
N ILE A 64 -2.67 -2.94 1.98
CA ILE A 64 -1.93 -1.99 1.13
C ILE A 64 -1.00 -1.14 2.00
N SER A 65 -1.49 -0.63 3.13
CA SER A 65 -0.66 0.14 4.07
C SER A 65 0.49 -0.67 4.68
N ILE A 66 0.26 -1.96 4.99
CA ILE A 66 1.33 -2.85 5.49
C ILE A 66 2.41 -3.04 4.43
N LEU A 67 2.03 -3.33 3.19
CA LEU A 67 2.97 -3.49 2.06
C LEU A 67 3.76 -2.20 1.80
N LEU A 68 3.09 -1.05 1.79
CA LEU A 68 3.75 0.26 1.69
C LEU A 68 4.71 0.51 2.85
N SER A 69 4.32 0.16 4.07
CA SER A 69 5.17 0.33 5.25
C SER A 69 6.45 -0.50 5.17
N ILE A 70 6.35 -1.75 4.70
CA ILE A 70 7.53 -2.61 4.48
C ILE A 70 8.44 -1.96 3.45
N SER A 71 7.90 -1.62 2.27
CA SER A 71 8.68 -0.99 1.21
C SER A 71 9.41 0.28 1.67
N LYS A 72 8.71 1.15 2.40
CA LYS A 72 9.25 2.41 2.93
C LYS A 72 10.34 2.21 3.97
N LYS A 73 10.15 1.28 4.91
CA LYS A 73 11.18 0.96 5.92
C LYS A 73 12.46 0.47 5.24
N GLN A 74 12.34 -0.43 4.28
CA GLN A 74 13.49 -0.96 3.54
C GLN A 74 14.15 0.10 2.67
N LEU A 75 13.36 1.00 2.09
CA LEU A 75 13.88 2.16 1.36
C LEU A 75 14.73 3.06 2.25
N GLU A 76 14.24 3.45 3.43
CA GLU A 76 15.00 4.31 4.34
C GLU A 76 16.27 3.62 4.85
N LEU A 77 16.18 2.33 5.23
CA LEU A 77 17.36 1.52 5.58
C LEU A 77 18.37 1.47 4.43
N SER A 78 17.92 1.28 3.19
CA SER A 78 18.81 1.23 2.02
C SER A 78 19.51 2.58 1.77
N LYS A 79 18.83 3.71 1.98
CA LYS A 79 19.42 5.05 1.84
C LYS A 79 20.50 5.30 2.89
N GLU A 80 20.18 5.01 4.15
CA GLU A 80 21.12 5.12 5.27
C GLU A 80 22.33 4.22 5.05
N PHE A 81 22.10 2.96 4.66
CA PHE A 81 23.17 2.01 4.35
C PHE A 81 24.04 2.49 3.19
N PHE A 82 23.44 2.96 2.09
CA PHE A 82 24.18 3.44 0.93
C PHE A 82 25.06 4.66 1.26
N ALA A 83 24.50 5.63 1.98
CA ALA A 83 25.22 6.82 2.41
C ALA A 83 26.39 6.44 3.33
N THR A 84 26.16 5.55 4.29
CA THR A 84 27.18 5.16 5.28
C THR A 84 28.27 4.27 4.70
N GLN A 85 27.94 3.34 3.79
CA GLN A 85 28.88 2.34 3.28
C GLN A 85 29.60 2.77 1.99
N PHE A 86 28.92 3.47 1.08
CA PHE A 86 29.43 3.71 -0.27
C PHE A 86 29.72 5.19 -0.61
N ILE A 87 29.07 6.14 0.07
CA ILE A 87 29.30 7.58 -0.18
C ILE A 87 30.24 8.22 0.83
N ASN A 88 30.27 7.72 2.07
CA ASN A 88 31.13 8.26 3.11
C ASN A 88 32.62 8.18 2.71
N ASN A 89 33.26 9.34 2.53
CA ASN A 89 34.66 9.48 2.10
C ASN A 89 35.68 8.83 3.04
N HIS A 90 35.30 8.50 4.28
CA HIS A 90 36.15 7.78 5.21
C HIS A 90 36.28 6.28 4.89
N ASN A 91 35.44 5.74 4.00
CA ASN A 91 35.47 4.34 3.63
C ASN A 91 36.32 4.13 2.37
N GLU A 92 37.40 3.37 2.49
CA GLU A 92 38.10 2.86 1.30
C GLU A 92 37.21 1.83 0.59
N LEU A 93 37.03 2.01 -0.73
CA LEU A 93 36.25 1.13 -1.60
C LEU A 93 37.13 0.45 -2.64
N SER A 94 38.28 1.04 -2.96
CA SER A 94 39.22 0.53 -3.93
C SER A 94 40.10 -0.56 -3.34
N TYR A 95 39.96 -1.76 -3.90
CA TYR A 95 40.85 -2.89 -3.66
C TYR A 95 42.34 -2.54 -3.90
N ILE A 96 42.61 -1.66 -4.86
CA ILE A 96 43.98 -1.29 -5.24
C ILE A 96 44.63 -0.43 -4.16
N ASN A 97 43.85 0.49 -3.59
CA ASN A 97 44.33 1.46 -2.59
C ASN A 97 44.37 0.89 -1.17
N TYR A 98 43.68 -0.23 -0.93
CA TYR A 98 43.65 -0.88 0.37
C TYR A 98 44.98 -1.60 0.69
N SER A 99 45.61 -1.22 1.80
CA SER A 99 46.92 -1.72 2.24
C SER A 99 46.87 -2.92 3.20
N GLY A 100 45.69 -3.29 3.72
CA GLY A 100 45.49 -4.40 4.66
C GLY A 100 45.27 -5.76 4.00
N ASP A 101 44.64 -6.69 4.72
CA ASP A 101 44.24 -7.99 4.17
C ASP A 101 43.19 -7.81 3.06
N LYS A 102 43.66 -7.90 1.82
CA LYS A 102 42.88 -7.70 0.61
C LYS A 102 41.76 -8.73 0.43
N LYS A 103 41.96 -9.98 0.86
CA LYS A 103 40.93 -11.03 0.75
C LYS A 103 39.79 -10.73 1.71
N LYS A 104 40.13 -10.39 2.96
CA LYS A 104 39.15 -9.99 3.97
C LYS A 104 38.38 -8.74 3.53
N PHE A 105 39.09 -7.73 3.00
CA PHE A 105 38.47 -6.51 2.47
C PHE A 105 37.42 -6.79 1.39
N ILE A 106 37.76 -7.59 0.37
CA ILE A 106 36.79 -7.97 -0.68
C ILE A 106 35.61 -8.73 -0.08
N GLY A 107 35.84 -9.61 0.89
CA GLY A 107 34.77 -10.33 1.58
C GLY A 107 33.79 -9.39 2.30
N GLU A 108 34.30 -8.40 3.02
CA GLU A 108 33.49 -7.40 3.72
C GLU A 108 32.69 -6.52 2.74
N LYS A 109 33.30 -6.09 1.64
CA LYS A 109 32.60 -5.32 0.59
C LYS A 109 31.54 -6.14 -0.12
N SER A 110 31.83 -7.42 -0.39
CA SER A 110 30.87 -8.33 -1.01
C SER A 110 29.65 -8.53 -0.10
N LYS A 111 29.86 -8.71 1.20
CA LYS A 111 28.77 -8.76 2.18
C LYS A 111 27.95 -7.47 2.16
N ALA A 112 28.59 -6.31 2.21
CA ALA A 112 27.89 -5.03 2.19
C ALA A 112 27.05 -4.84 0.91
N ILE A 113 27.54 -5.31 -0.24
CA ILE A 113 26.79 -5.32 -1.50
C ILE A 113 25.56 -6.21 -1.40
N CYS A 114 25.69 -7.44 -0.88
CA CYS A 114 24.55 -8.34 -0.69
C CYS A 114 23.50 -7.73 0.25
N ASP A 115 23.93 -7.25 1.42
CA ASP A 115 23.04 -6.61 2.40
C ASP A 115 22.28 -5.43 1.76
N TYR A 116 22.95 -4.59 0.96
CA TYR A 116 22.32 -3.48 0.25
C TYR A 116 21.31 -3.95 -0.81
N ILE A 117 21.67 -4.96 -1.61
CA ILE A 117 20.79 -5.53 -2.64
C ILE A 117 19.51 -6.06 -1.99
N GLU A 118 19.61 -6.79 -0.88
CA GLU A 118 18.44 -7.33 -0.16
C GLU A 118 17.47 -6.22 0.27
N LEU A 119 17.99 -5.11 0.81
CA LEU A 119 17.18 -3.95 1.20
C LEU A 119 16.44 -3.34 0.00
N VAL A 120 17.16 -3.14 -1.12
CA VAL A 120 16.59 -2.54 -2.34
C VAL A 120 15.54 -3.47 -2.98
N GLU A 121 15.84 -4.76 -3.13
CA GLU A 121 14.91 -5.73 -3.73
C GLU A 121 13.65 -5.89 -2.89
N THR A 122 13.78 -5.93 -1.57
CA THR A 122 12.62 -5.94 -0.67
C THR A 122 11.78 -4.68 -0.86
N SER A 123 12.41 -3.50 -0.98
CA SER A 123 11.68 -2.26 -1.24
C SER A 123 10.93 -2.29 -2.58
N ILE A 124 11.56 -2.77 -3.65
CA ILE A 124 10.98 -2.89 -4.99
C ILE A 124 9.77 -3.84 -5.01
N VAL A 125 9.94 -5.05 -4.46
CA VAL A 125 8.90 -6.09 -4.48
C VAL A 125 7.67 -5.60 -3.72
N PHE A 126 7.86 -5.06 -2.51
CA PHE A 126 6.74 -4.59 -1.69
C PHE A 126 6.12 -3.29 -2.24
N ALA A 127 6.89 -2.39 -2.85
CA ALA A 127 6.36 -1.22 -3.54
C ALA A 127 5.41 -1.65 -4.66
N TYR A 128 5.87 -2.50 -5.58
CA TYR A 128 5.06 -2.96 -6.70
C TYR A 128 3.83 -3.77 -6.23
N THR A 129 4.01 -4.68 -5.26
CA THR A 129 2.92 -5.48 -4.69
C THR A 129 1.85 -4.60 -4.04
N SER A 130 2.24 -3.49 -3.41
CA SER A 130 1.27 -2.54 -2.83
C SER A 130 0.39 -1.87 -3.91
N ILE A 131 0.96 -1.52 -5.07
CA ILE A 131 0.22 -0.95 -6.20
C ILE A 131 -0.72 -2.01 -6.79
N GLU A 132 -0.25 -3.27 -6.89
CA GLU A 132 -1.04 -4.40 -7.38
C GLU A 132 -2.25 -4.67 -6.48
N ALA A 133 -2.03 -4.76 -5.16
CA ALA A 133 -3.10 -4.91 -4.18
C ALA A 133 -4.08 -3.74 -4.23
N PHE A 134 -3.56 -2.50 -4.33
CA PHE A 134 -4.38 -1.30 -4.49
C PHE A 134 -5.26 -1.38 -5.74
N ALA A 135 -4.70 -1.74 -6.89
CA ALA A 135 -5.45 -1.80 -8.14
C ALA A 135 -6.56 -2.85 -8.11
N ASN A 136 -6.27 -4.06 -7.62
CA ASN A 136 -7.25 -5.15 -7.54
C ASN A 136 -8.40 -4.78 -6.58
N ILE A 137 -8.08 -4.29 -5.39
CA ILE A 137 -9.07 -3.88 -4.38
C ILE A 137 -9.95 -2.71 -4.87
N SER A 138 -9.40 -1.85 -5.73
CA SER A 138 -10.12 -0.70 -6.29
C SER A 138 -11.15 -1.08 -7.36
N ILE A 139 -11.12 -2.31 -7.88
CA ILE A 139 -12.09 -2.78 -8.87
C ILE A 139 -13.34 -3.30 -8.16
N HIS A 140 -14.49 -2.70 -8.49
CA HIS A 140 -15.80 -3.12 -7.98
C HIS A 140 -16.20 -4.49 -8.56
N ASP A 141 -16.90 -5.31 -7.77
CA ASP A 141 -17.27 -6.69 -8.17
C ASP A 141 -18.16 -6.72 -9.44
N ASN A 142 -18.96 -5.68 -9.64
CA ASN A 142 -19.87 -5.56 -10.80
C ASN A 142 -19.21 -4.92 -12.03
N TYR A 143 -17.94 -4.50 -11.95
CA TYR A 143 -17.24 -3.91 -13.09
C TYR A 143 -16.95 -4.99 -14.15
N LYS A 144 -17.14 -4.63 -15.41
CA LYS A 144 -16.86 -5.48 -16.58
C LYS A 144 -15.96 -4.72 -17.54
N TYR A 145 -14.91 -5.39 -18.01
CA TYR A 145 -13.95 -4.82 -18.96
C TYR A 145 -14.00 -5.58 -20.28
N THR A 146 -14.11 -4.87 -21.40
CA THR A 146 -14.08 -5.50 -22.73
C THR A 146 -12.65 -5.52 -23.25
N TYR A 147 -12.05 -6.70 -23.25
CA TYR A 147 -10.71 -6.93 -23.78
C TYR A 147 -10.78 -7.30 -25.27
N LYS A 148 -10.10 -6.52 -26.12
CA LYS A 148 -10.02 -6.81 -27.55
C LYS A 148 -8.75 -7.61 -27.85
N ASN A 149 -8.90 -8.91 -28.08
CA ASN A 149 -7.78 -9.76 -28.48
C ASN A 149 -7.47 -9.55 -29.96
N LYS A 150 -6.52 -8.66 -30.26
CA LYS A 150 -6.13 -8.32 -31.64
C LYS A 150 -5.64 -9.51 -32.46
N SER A 151 -5.08 -10.53 -31.81
CA SER A 151 -4.54 -11.71 -32.49
C SER A 151 -5.63 -12.71 -32.91
N LYS A 152 -6.76 -12.75 -32.21
CA LYS A 152 -7.89 -13.65 -32.51
C LYS A 152 -9.08 -12.94 -33.14
N GLY A 153 -9.12 -11.60 -33.14
CA GLY A 153 -10.24 -10.82 -33.66
C GLY A 153 -11.51 -10.94 -32.81
N ILE A 154 -11.39 -11.41 -31.56
CA ILE A 154 -12.50 -11.67 -30.63
C ILE A 154 -12.47 -10.63 -29.51
N GLU A 155 -13.65 -10.18 -29.10
CA GLU A 155 -13.85 -9.39 -27.89
C GLU A 155 -14.25 -10.31 -26.73
N GLU A 156 -13.51 -10.24 -25.63
CA GLU A 156 -13.78 -11.00 -24.41
C GLU A 156 -14.24 -10.03 -23.32
N ILE A 157 -15.25 -10.42 -22.54
CA ILE A 157 -15.71 -9.63 -21.39
C ILE A 157 -15.10 -10.24 -20.14
N TYR A 158 -14.25 -9.47 -19.47
CA TYR A 158 -13.63 -9.86 -18.20
C TYR A 158 -14.40 -9.26 -17.03
N ASP A 159 -14.71 -10.12 -16.07
CA ASP A 159 -15.17 -9.72 -14.74
C ASP A 159 -13.99 -9.41 -13.81
N LYS A 160 -14.27 -9.07 -12.56
CA LYS A 160 -13.24 -8.72 -11.58
C LYS A 160 -12.15 -9.80 -11.45
N GLU A 161 -12.54 -11.06 -11.28
CA GLU A 161 -11.58 -12.16 -11.13
C GLU A 161 -10.69 -12.34 -12.37
N ALA A 162 -11.30 -12.26 -13.56
CA ALA A 162 -10.55 -12.30 -14.82
C ALA A 162 -9.62 -11.09 -14.98
N ILE A 163 -10.06 -9.88 -14.61
CA ILE A 163 -9.23 -8.67 -14.63
C ILE A 163 -8.04 -8.82 -13.68
N GLU A 164 -8.28 -9.26 -12.44
CA GLU A 164 -7.26 -9.45 -11.42
C GLU A 164 -6.16 -10.41 -11.90
N ARG A 165 -6.55 -11.48 -12.61
CA ARG A 165 -5.64 -12.54 -13.07
C ARG A 165 -4.94 -12.26 -14.39
N TRP A 166 -5.63 -11.67 -15.37
CA TRP A 166 -5.16 -11.64 -16.76
C TRP A 166 -4.76 -10.25 -17.26
N ILE A 167 -5.23 -9.18 -16.62
CA ILE A 167 -4.86 -7.82 -17.03
C ILE A 167 -3.61 -7.37 -16.28
N THR A 168 -2.67 -6.80 -17.03
CA THR A 168 -1.41 -6.28 -16.47
C THR A 168 -1.67 -5.13 -15.49
N LEU A 169 -0.79 -4.97 -14.50
CA LEU A 169 -0.93 -3.85 -13.57
C LEU A 169 -0.85 -2.49 -14.28
N LYS A 170 0.05 -2.37 -15.27
CA LYS A 170 0.12 -1.21 -16.15
C LYS A 170 -1.23 -0.84 -16.76
N ASP A 171 -1.97 -1.81 -17.31
CA ASP A 171 -3.28 -1.55 -17.92
C ASP A 171 -4.34 -1.27 -16.86
N LYS A 172 -4.30 -1.95 -15.70
CA LYS A 172 -5.17 -1.64 -14.55
C LYS A 172 -5.04 -0.17 -14.16
N ILE A 173 -3.81 0.33 -14.01
CA ILE A 173 -3.53 1.72 -13.61
C ILE A 173 -3.80 2.73 -14.73
N SER A 174 -3.51 2.41 -16.00
CA SER A 174 -3.62 3.39 -17.10
C SER A 174 -4.96 3.43 -17.82
N ILE A 175 -5.78 2.39 -17.68
CA ILE A 175 -7.05 2.21 -18.39
C ILE A 175 -8.19 1.96 -17.40
N ILE A 176 -8.12 0.88 -16.63
CA ILE A 176 -9.26 0.40 -15.82
C ILE A 176 -9.60 1.36 -14.68
N LEU A 177 -8.65 1.69 -13.80
CA LEU A 177 -8.94 2.59 -12.68
C LEU A 177 -9.35 4.00 -13.17
N PRO A 178 -8.71 4.59 -14.20
CA PRO A 178 -9.19 5.83 -14.81
C PRO A 178 -10.64 5.77 -15.28
N GLU A 179 -11.08 4.65 -15.85
CA GLU A 179 -12.47 4.46 -16.29
C GLU A 179 -13.43 4.33 -15.10
N ILE A 180 -13.10 3.49 -14.11
CA ILE A 180 -13.91 3.27 -12.89
C ILE A 180 -14.13 4.59 -12.15
N TYR A 181 -13.06 5.35 -11.92
CA TYR A 181 -13.08 6.57 -11.13
C TYR A 181 -13.32 7.84 -11.95
N LYS A 182 -13.44 7.72 -13.27
CA LYS A 182 -13.62 8.84 -14.22
C LYS A 182 -12.53 9.90 -14.07
N VAL A 183 -11.28 9.48 -13.98
CA VAL A 183 -10.10 10.36 -13.83
C VAL A 183 -9.25 10.34 -15.09
N MET A 184 -8.33 11.30 -15.23
CA MET A 184 -7.42 11.33 -16.37
C MET A 184 -6.47 10.13 -16.37
N LYS A 185 -5.99 9.73 -17.55
CA LYS A 185 -4.98 8.68 -17.66
C LYS A 185 -3.64 9.17 -17.10
N PRO A 186 -2.96 8.39 -16.23
CA PRO A 186 -1.70 8.79 -15.62
C PRO A 186 -0.48 8.74 -16.55
N THR A 187 -0.61 8.22 -17.77
CA THR A 187 0.51 7.96 -18.69
C THR A 187 1.39 9.17 -19.03
N GLN A 188 0.87 10.39 -18.90
CA GLN A 188 1.61 11.64 -19.14
C GLN A 188 2.23 12.23 -17.87
N LYS A 189 2.05 11.59 -16.70
CA LYS A 189 2.59 12.07 -15.44
C LYS A 189 4.09 11.77 -15.37
N LYS A 190 4.87 12.68 -14.80
CA LYS A 190 6.34 12.56 -14.70
C LYS A 190 6.80 11.25 -14.03
N TRP A 191 6.05 10.78 -13.02
CA TRP A 191 6.35 9.54 -12.29
C TRP A 191 5.98 8.26 -13.07
N TRP A 192 5.26 8.36 -14.19
CA TRP A 192 4.83 7.18 -14.96
C TRP A 192 6.01 6.35 -15.43
N SER A 193 7.09 6.98 -15.90
CA SER A 193 8.29 6.24 -16.31
C SER A 193 8.97 5.52 -15.14
N ASP A 194 8.90 6.07 -13.93
CA ASP A 194 9.47 5.43 -12.74
C ASP A 194 8.60 4.22 -12.32
N PHE A 195 7.28 4.30 -12.47
CA PHE A 195 6.38 3.15 -12.27
C PHE A 195 6.70 2.01 -13.25
N ILE A 196 6.92 2.32 -14.53
CA ILE A 196 7.33 1.30 -15.52
C ILE A 196 8.70 0.69 -15.17
N ARG A 197 9.66 1.49 -14.66
CA ARG A 197 10.95 0.96 -14.18
C ARG A 197 10.77 0.04 -12.97
N LEU A 198 9.91 0.43 -12.01
CA LEU A 198 9.59 -0.38 -10.85
C LEU A 198 9.01 -1.75 -11.25
N GLU A 199 8.07 -1.77 -12.20
CA GLU A 199 7.51 -3.00 -12.79
C GLU A 199 8.61 -3.88 -13.38
N ASN A 200 9.49 -3.30 -14.21
CA ASN A 200 10.60 -4.03 -14.81
C ASN A 200 11.57 -4.60 -13.78
N TYR A 201 11.90 -3.84 -12.73
CA TYR A 201 12.77 -4.34 -11.66
C TYR A 201 12.11 -5.49 -10.89
N ARG A 202 10.84 -5.37 -10.52
CA ARG A 202 10.09 -6.47 -9.89
C ARG A 202 10.06 -7.71 -10.79
N HIS A 203 9.81 -7.54 -12.09
CA HIS A 203 9.85 -8.67 -13.03
C HIS A 203 11.22 -9.33 -13.08
N ASN A 204 12.30 -8.55 -13.08
CA ASN A 204 13.66 -9.11 -13.06
C ASN A 204 13.96 -9.86 -11.77
N ILE A 205 13.40 -9.45 -10.62
CA ILE A 205 13.57 -10.15 -9.33
C ILE A 205 12.77 -11.46 -9.29
N ILE A 206 11.49 -11.43 -9.69
CA ILE A 206 10.55 -12.55 -9.50
C ILE A 206 10.59 -13.57 -10.65
N HIS A 207 10.84 -13.10 -11.88
CA HIS A 207 10.81 -13.92 -13.09
C HIS A 207 12.21 -14.08 -13.67
N GLN A 208 13.23 -14.20 -12.82
CA GLN A 208 14.61 -14.44 -13.23
C GLN A 208 14.67 -15.58 -14.25
N LYS A 209 14.82 -15.22 -15.52
CA LYS A 209 15.27 -16.14 -16.57
C LYS A 209 16.79 -16.21 -16.50
N THR A 210 17.38 -17.20 -17.16
CA THR A 210 18.82 -17.56 -17.13
C THR A 210 19.72 -16.37 -16.81
N ILE A 211 20.33 -16.39 -15.63
CA ILE A 211 21.21 -15.31 -15.16
C ILE A 211 22.59 -15.58 -15.73
N ASP A 212 22.87 -15.03 -16.91
CA ASP A 212 24.21 -15.09 -17.49
C ASP A 212 25.11 -13.95 -16.98
N SER A 213 24.55 -12.98 -16.23
CA SER A 213 25.29 -11.82 -15.70
C SER A 213 24.64 -11.18 -14.46
N THR A 214 25.47 -10.64 -13.57
CA THR A 214 25.10 -9.82 -12.40
C THR A 214 24.93 -8.33 -12.73
N ASP A 215 25.02 -7.94 -14.01
CA ASP A 215 24.95 -6.54 -14.44
C ASP A 215 23.65 -5.84 -14.07
N PHE A 216 22.55 -6.58 -13.89
CA PHE A 216 21.29 -5.97 -13.50
C PHE A 216 21.34 -5.36 -12.10
N TYR A 217 22.14 -5.90 -11.18
CA TYR A 217 22.35 -5.35 -9.84
C TYR A 217 23.02 -3.97 -9.87
N LYS A 218 23.82 -3.67 -10.90
CA LYS A 218 24.49 -2.37 -11.03
C LYS A 218 23.48 -1.21 -11.08
N LYS A 219 22.28 -1.46 -11.63
CA LYS A 219 21.21 -0.45 -11.69
C LYS A 219 20.71 -0.01 -10.32
N TYR A 220 20.89 -0.84 -9.28
CA TYR A 220 20.47 -0.51 -7.92
C TYR A 220 21.37 0.54 -7.28
N PHE A 221 22.57 0.80 -7.82
CA PHE A 221 23.50 1.79 -7.29
C PHE A 221 23.36 3.17 -7.95
N ASN A 222 22.42 3.33 -8.88
CA ASN A 222 22.12 4.62 -9.48
C ASN A 222 21.29 5.50 -8.53
N GLU A 223 21.48 6.81 -8.59
CA GLU A 223 20.75 7.76 -7.71
C GLU A 223 19.23 7.70 -7.85
N ASP A 224 18.72 7.24 -8.99
CA ASP A 224 17.28 7.16 -9.25
C ASP A 224 16.58 5.98 -8.58
N ILE A 225 17.31 4.99 -8.04
CA ILE A 225 16.73 3.81 -7.40
C ILE A 225 15.76 4.18 -6.28
N PHE A 226 16.13 5.16 -5.45
CA PHE A 226 15.31 5.59 -4.32
C PHE A 226 14.03 6.30 -4.77
N ARG A 227 14.09 7.01 -5.90
CA ARG A 227 12.92 7.65 -6.52
C ARG A 227 11.98 6.59 -7.11
N ILE A 228 12.54 5.57 -7.77
CA ILE A 228 11.76 4.45 -8.33
C ILE A 228 11.03 3.70 -7.22
N CYS A 229 11.71 3.32 -6.14
CA CYS A 229 11.08 2.63 -5.00
C CYS A 229 9.98 3.45 -4.32
N SER A 230 10.10 4.79 -4.27
CA SER A 230 9.08 5.65 -3.67
C SER A 230 7.84 5.89 -4.55
N THR A 231 7.84 5.38 -5.79
CA THR A 231 6.75 5.62 -6.77
C THR A 231 5.42 5.00 -6.35
N ALA A 232 5.40 3.96 -5.51
CA ALA A 232 4.16 3.35 -5.04
C ALA A 232 3.25 4.34 -4.29
N GLU A 233 3.82 5.14 -3.38
CA GLU A 233 3.06 6.18 -2.65
C GLU A 233 2.51 7.23 -3.63
N ILE A 234 3.27 7.58 -4.67
CA ILE A 234 2.88 8.58 -5.69
C ILE A 234 1.73 8.07 -6.56
N VAL A 235 1.76 6.81 -7.00
CA VAL A 235 0.70 6.21 -7.82
C VAL A 235 -0.62 6.19 -7.05
N ILE A 236 -0.59 5.76 -5.79
CA ILE A 236 -1.81 5.69 -4.95
C ILE A 236 -2.31 7.10 -4.62
N GLN A 237 -1.40 8.04 -4.30
CA GLN A 237 -1.74 9.44 -4.04
C GLN A 237 -2.43 10.09 -5.25
N TYR A 238 -2.02 9.76 -6.48
CA TYR A 238 -2.68 10.30 -7.68
C TYR A 238 -4.18 9.98 -7.73
N PHE A 239 -4.56 8.73 -7.44
CA PHE A 239 -5.97 8.35 -7.44
C PHE A 239 -6.73 9.02 -6.31
N TYR A 240 -6.13 9.10 -5.12
CA TYR A 240 -6.66 9.90 -4.02
C TYR A 240 -6.96 11.34 -4.45
N ASP A 241 -5.97 12.06 -4.98
CA ASP A 241 -6.10 13.47 -5.35
C ASP A 241 -7.16 13.69 -6.45
N GLU A 242 -7.31 12.75 -7.39
CA GLU A 242 -8.29 12.87 -8.47
C GLU A 242 -9.71 12.47 -8.03
N THR A 243 -9.88 11.53 -7.09
CA THR A 243 -11.20 11.12 -6.58
C THR A 243 -11.70 11.99 -5.43
N ALA A 244 -10.81 12.65 -4.67
CA ALA A 244 -11.15 13.63 -3.66
C ALA A 244 -12.08 14.72 -4.21
N LYS A 245 -11.86 15.13 -5.46
CA LYS A 245 -12.69 16.10 -6.20
C LYS A 245 -14.15 15.65 -6.34
N GLN A 246 -14.43 14.37 -6.14
CA GLN A 246 -15.75 13.74 -6.28
C GLN A 246 -16.32 13.25 -4.94
N ASN A 247 -15.67 13.52 -3.78
CA ASN A 247 -16.02 12.96 -2.46
C ASN A 247 -16.18 11.43 -2.46
N ARG A 248 -15.37 10.74 -3.26
CA ARG A 248 -15.37 9.28 -3.37
C ARG A 248 -14.04 8.76 -2.87
N THR A 249 -14.07 7.98 -1.80
CA THR A 249 -12.90 7.23 -1.34
C THR A 249 -13.32 5.81 -1.03
N HIS A 250 -12.51 4.84 -1.44
CA HIS A 250 -12.82 3.43 -1.23
C HIS A 250 -12.40 3.02 0.19
N ILE A 251 -13.25 2.26 0.89
CA ILE A 251 -13.05 1.85 2.29
C ILE A 251 -11.70 1.15 2.54
N MET A 252 -11.23 0.40 1.56
CA MET A 252 -9.99 -0.37 1.66
C MET A 252 -8.74 0.42 1.22
N TRP A 253 -8.85 1.68 0.80
CA TRP A 253 -7.68 2.46 0.43
C TRP A 253 -6.87 2.88 1.67
N PRO A 254 -5.52 2.92 1.59
CA PRO A 254 -4.64 3.14 2.74
C PRO A 254 -4.66 4.58 3.26
N TRP A 255 -4.23 4.79 4.51
CA TRP A 255 -3.87 6.14 4.95
C TRP A 255 -2.65 6.66 4.20
N LEU A 256 -2.70 7.90 3.71
CA LEU A 256 -1.56 8.61 3.12
C LEU A 256 -1.28 9.90 3.91
N LYS A 257 0.00 10.26 4.09
CA LYS A 257 0.43 11.38 4.96
C LYS A 257 -0.14 12.74 4.56
N LYS A 258 -0.54 12.92 3.30
CA LYS A 258 -1.08 14.19 2.78
C LYS A 258 -2.61 14.24 2.72
N VAL A 259 -3.29 13.16 3.06
CA VAL A 259 -4.75 13.03 2.93
C VAL A 259 -5.38 13.08 4.31
N LYS A 260 -5.63 14.29 4.83
CA LYS A 260 -6.23 14.50 6.16
C LYS A 260 -7.75 14.28 6.20
N SER A 261 -8.43 14.30 5.05
CA SER A 261 -9.87 14.59 5.01
C SER A 261 -10.74 13.52 4.33
N GLU A 262 -10.19 12.36 4.00
CA GLU A 262 -10.91 11.35 3.20
C GLU A 262 -11.21 10.11 4.01
N PHE A 263 -12.27 10.23 4.79
CA PHE A 263 -12.94 9.10 5.43
C PHE A 263 -14.00 8.55 4.46
N PRO A 264 -14.09 7.23 4.30
CA PRO A 264 -15.21 6.61 3.60
C PRO A 264 -16.52 7.03 4.28
N ILE A 265 -17.50 7.48 3.50
CA ILE A 265 -18.82 7.88 4.01
C ILE A 265 -19.84 6.79 3.68
N ALA A 266 -20.63 6.40 4.68
CA ALA A 266 -21.75 5.47 4.53
C ALA A 266 -23.05 6.18 4.94
N PHE A 267 -24.09 6.05 4.12
CA PHE A 267 -25.40 6.70 4.33
C PHE A 267 -26.50 5.71 4.76
N ASP A 268 -26.18 4.42 4.81
CA ASP A 268 -27.10 3.30 4.99
C ASP A 268 -27.03 2.68 6.40
N PHE A 269 -26.63 3.47 7.40
CA PHE A 269 -26.59 2.99 8.77
C PHE A 269 -28.00 2.72 9.31
N ASP A 270 -28.29 1.45 9.59
CA ASP A 270 -29.55 0.99 10.16
C ASP A 270 -29.32 0.60 11.63
N GLU A 271 -29.72 1.49 12.54
CA GLU A 271 -29.60 1.32 13.99
C GLU A 271 -30.34 0.07 14.50
N MET A 272 -31.42 -0.36 13.82
CA MET A 272 -32.18 -1.56 14.19
C MET A 272 -31.41 -2.86 13.91
N LYS A 273 -30.34 -2.81 13.13
CA LYS A 273 -29.46 -3.95 12.83
C LYS A 273 -28.17 -3.96 13.66
N ALA A 274 -28.02 -3.02 14.59
CA ALA A 274 -26.84 -2.89 15.45
C ALA A 274 -27.18 -3.20 16.92
N GLU A 275 -26.26 -3.88 17.61
CA GLU A 275 -26.35 -4.15 19.05
C GLU A 275 -25.15 -3.51 19.74
N VAL A 276 -25.40 -2.65 20.73
CA VAL A 276 -24.34 -2.06 21.55
C VAL A 276 -24.00 -3.03 22.66
N ILE A 277 -22.81 -3.62 22.59
CA ILE A 277 -22.36 -4.70 23.49
C ILE A 277 -21.40 -4.23 24.60
N GLY A 278 -21.11 -2.93 24.69
CA GLY A 278 -20.24 -2.35 25.73
C GLY A 278 -19.82 -0.92 25.39
N ASN A 279 -19.02 -0.30 26.26
CA ASN A 279 -18.47 1.03 26.01
C ASN A 279 -16.98 1.14 26.45
N LEU A 280 -16.21 2.03 25.80
CA LEU A 280 -14.77 2.26 26.08
C LEU A 280 -14.48 2.83 27.47
N TYR A 281 -15.46 3.48 28.09
CA TYR A 281 -15.34 4.23 29.34
C TYR A 281 -15.95 3.49 30.54
N GLU A 282 -16.40 2.25 30.37
CA GLU A 282 -16.98 1.41 31.41
C GLU A 282 -15.82 0.84 32.23
N GLY A 283 -15.35 1.68 33.15
CA GLY A 283 -14.47 1.28 34.23
C GLY A 283 -15.01 0.01 34.88
N ILE A 284 -14.15 -1.02 34.95
CA ILE A 284 -14.41 -2.26 35.65
C ILE A 284 -14.66 -1.92 37.13
N LYS A 285 -15.91 -1.63 37.50
CA LYS A 285 -16.31 -1.60 38.90
C LYS A 285 -16.50 -3.04 39.35
N LYS A 286 -15.41 -3.70 39.75
CA LYS A 286 -15.53 -4.83 40.67
C LYS A 286 -16.19 -4.28 41.93
N LYS A 287 -17.48 -4.58 42.14
CA LYS A 287 -18.01 -4.57 43.50
C LYS A 287 -17.23 -5.64 44.26
N GLY A 288 -16.32 -5.19 45.11
CA GLY A 288 -15.74 -6.02 46.15
C GLY A 288 -16.78 -6.23 47.24
N VAL A 289 -16.84 -7.49 47.68
CA VAL A 289 -17.69 -8.11 48.70
C VAL A 289 -19.11 -8.43 48.24
#